data_AF-A0A0S8CVU7-F1
#
_entry.id   AF-A0A0S8CVU7-F1
#
_cell.length_a   1.000
_cell.length_b   1.000
_cell.length_c   1.000
_cell.angle_alpha   90.00
_cell.angle_beta   90.00
_cell.angle_gamma   90.00
#
_symmetry.space_group_name_H-M   'P 1'
#
loop_
_entity.id
_entity.type
_entity.pdbx_description
1 polymer ?
#
loop_
_entity_poly.entity_id
_entity_poly.type
_entity_poly.pdbx_seq_one_letter_code
_entity_poly.pdbx_strand_id
1 'polypeptide(L)'
;MSGIIKDFALTALVIILNHWIYGIDDAIAYGFIVNIIVKNRTLFIASGLGGSFILLISSSMFESLGLYKITYGLSKILIRVSQFLITFFAILYIVFYAALGNNLMRDNGYLLMFSLALILGASCWALRIIDFNHPTRNDVLPVSALFLMAILLVEFVWPYYNF
;
A
#
# COMPACT_ATOMS: atom_id res chain seq x y z
N MET A 1 -16.77 0.34 -11.55
CA MET A 1 -16.40 -0.76 -10.63
C MET A 1 -15.97 -2.04 -11.32
N SER A 2 -16.60 -2.50 -12.42
CA SER A 2 -16.22 -3.75 -13.11
C SER A 2 -14.92 -3.71 -13.93
N GLY A 3 -14.48 -2.54 -14.42
CA GLY A 3 -13.25 -2.40 -15.24
C GLY A 3 -11.96 -2.59 -14.44
N ILE A 4 -11.86 -1.90 -13.30
CA ILE A 4 -10.67 -1.96 -12.42
C ILE A 4 -10.46 -3.38 -11.85
N ILE A 5 -11.53 -4.11 -11.53
CA ILE A 5 -11.43 -5.51 -11.07
C ILE A 5 -10.94 -6.43 -12.20
N LYS A 6 -11.32 -6.17 -13.46
CA LYS A 6 -10.84 -6.92 -14.63
C LYS A 6 -9.37 -6.64 -14.91
N ASP A 7 -8.96 -5.38 -14.93
CA ASP A 7 -7.56 -4.99 -15.14
C ASP A 7 -6.67 -5.47 -13.98
N PHE A 8 -7.23 -5.55 -12.77
CA PHE A 8 -6.56 -6.07 -11.58
C PHE A 8 -6.42 -7.59 -11.58
N ALA A 9 -7.47 -8.31 -11.94
CA ALA A 9 -7.39 -9.74 -12.19
C ALA A 9 -6.36 -10.01 -13.29
N LEU A 10 -6.31 -9.20 -14.35
CA LEU A 10 -5.32 -9.31 -15.42
C LEU A 10 -3.89 -9.09 -14.91
N THR A 11 -3.65 -8.12 -14.04
CA THR A 11 -2.30 -7.79 -13.54
C THR A 11 -1.80 -8.83 -12.53
N ALA A 12 -2.66 -9.26 -11.60
CA ALA A 12 -2.36 -10.37 -10.69
C ALA A 12 -2.15 -11.68 -11.48
N LEU A 13 -2.98 -11.92 -12.49
CA LEU A 13 -2.85 -13.04 -13.42
C LEU A 13 -1.56 -12.93 -14.23
N VAL A 14 -1.10 -11.74 -14.67
CA VAL A 14 0.18 -11.56 -15.38
C VAL A 14 1.37 -11.84 -14.49
N ILE A 15 1.33 -11.46 -13.20
CA ILE A 15 2.41 -11.77 -12.25
C ILE A 15 2.43 -13.27 -11.93
N ILE A 16 1.26 -13.87 -11.70
CA ILE A 16 1.11 -15.31 -11.50
C ILE A 16 1.49 -16.09 -12.77
N LEU A 17 1.09 -15.64 -13.96
CA LEU A 17 1.47 -16.19 -15.27
C LEU A 17 2.98 -16.04 -15.51
N ASN A 18 3.60 -14.92 -15.13
CA ASN A 18 5.04 -14.76 -15.34
C ASN A 18 5.87 -15.69 -14.45
N HIS A 19 5.45 -15.87 -13.21
CA HIS A 19 6.12 -16.76 -12.25
C HIS A 19 5.82 -18.25 -12.55
N TRP A 20 4.57 -18.61 -12.84
CA TRP A 20 4.15 -20.02 -13.00
C TRP A 20 4.06 -20.52 -14.45
N ILE A 21 3.97 -19.64 -15.46
CA ILE A 21 3.72 -20.01 -16.86
C ILE A 21 4.86 -19.58 -17.81
N TYR A 22 5.53 -18.45 -17.59
CA TYR A 22 6.66 -17.99 -18.42
C TYR A 22 8.05 -18.34 -17.85
N GLY A 23 8.14 -18.79 -16.59
CA GLY A 23 9.40 -19.22 -15.99
C GLY A 23 10.47 -18.13 -15.95
N ILE A 24 10.06 -16.87 -15.80
CA ILE A 24 11.01 -15.78 -15.55
C ILE A 24 11.69 -16.04 -14.22
N ASP A 25 13.02 -16.02 -14.21
CA ASP A 25 13.80 -16.17 -12.99
C ASP A 25 13.36 -15.11 -11.97
N ASP A 26 12.91 -15.59 -10.81
CA ASP A 26 12.39 -14.78 -9.72
C ASP A 26 13.39 -13.71 -9.30
N ALA A 27 14.70 -13.99 -9.45
CA ALA A 27 15.76 -13.02 -9.18
C ALA A 27 15.70 -11.79 -10.10
N ILE A 28 15.32 -11.97 -11.37
CA ILE A 28 15.19 -10.87 -12.34
C ILE A 28 13.97 -10.02 -12.02
N ALA A 29 12.82 -10.66 -11.72
CA ALA A 29 11.61 -9.97 -11.33
C ALA A 29 11.80 -9.19 -10.01
N TYR A 30 12.46 -9.82 -9.04
CA TYR A 30 12.83 -9.20 -7.76
C TYR A 30 13.73 -7.97 -7.98
N GLY A 31 14.81 -8.13 -8.75
CA GLY A 31 15.75 -7.06 -9.05
C GLY A 31 15.10 -5.87 -9.77
N PHE A 32 14.16 -6.13 -10.68
CA PHE A 32 13.40 -5.07 -11.35
C PHE A 32 12.55 -4.25 -10.38
N ILE A 33 11.80 -4.92 -9.49
CA ILE A 33 10.95 -4.26 -8.51
C ILE A 33 11.77 -3.46 -7.50
N VAL A 34 12.85 -4.03 -6.97
CA VAL A 34 13.79 -3.33 -6.07
C VAL A 34 14.35 -2.07 -6.76
N ASN A 35 14.82 -2.20 -7.99
CA ASN A 35 15.41 -1.06 -8.72
C ASN A 35 14.39 0.06 -8.97
N ILE A 36 13.13 -0.27 -9.29
CA ILE A 36 12.08 0.74 -9.42
C ILE A 36 11.84 1.47 -8.10
N ILE A 37 11.75 0.74 -6.99
CA ILE A 37 11.48 1.33 -5.67
C ILE A 37 12.65 2.20 -5.23
N VAL A 38 13.88 1.72 -5.38
CA VAL A 38 15.09 2.47 -5.02
C VAL A 38 15.22 3.73 -5.87
N LYS A 39 15.03 3.63 -7.20
CA LYS A 39 15.14 4.78 -8.12
C LYS A 39 14.11 5.87 -7.82
N ASN A 40 12.90 5.50 -7.42
CA ASN A 40 11.80 6.44 -7.17
C ASN A 40 11.56 6.70 -5.68
N ARG A 41 12.46 6.25 -4.79
CA ARG A 41 12.30 6.30 -3.33
C ARG A 41 11.94 7.70 -2.83
N THR A 42 12.70 8.71 -3.25
CA THR A 42 12.47 10.09 -2.83
C THR A 42 11.10 10.60 -3.27
N LEU A 43 10.67 10.22 -4.48
CA LEU A 43 9.39 10.63 -5.03
C LEU A 43 8.22 10.00 -4.26
N PHE A 44 8.32 8.71 -3.90
CA PHE A 44 7.31 8.04 -3.07
C PHE A 44 7.19 8.65 -1.67
N ILE A 45 8.33 8.99 -1.04
CA ILE A 45 8.33 9.61 0.29
C ILE A 45 7.77 11.04 0.21
N ALA A 46 8.25 11.84 -0.74
CA ALA A 46 7.83 13.22 -0.90
C ALA A 46 6.34 13.32 -1.25
N SER A 47 5.84 12.46 -2.15
CA SER A 47 4.42 12.40 -2.48
C SER A 47 3.57 11.87 -1.33
N GLY A 48 4.05 10.90 -0.56
CA GLY A 48 3.33 10.39 0.61
C GLY A 48 3.23 11.40 1.75
N LEU A 49 4.35 12.01 2.15
CA LEU A 49 4.39 13.03 3.20
C LEU A 49 3.70 14.33 2.76
N GLY A 50 4.07 14.84 1.59
CA GLY A 50 3.46 16.06 1.05
C GLY A 50 1.98 15.88 0.77
N GLY A 51 1.60 14.76 0.16
CA GLY A 51 0.20 14.44 -0.14
C GLY A 51 -0.65 14.30 1.12
N SER A 52 -0.17 13.60 2.14
CA SER A 52 -0.90 13.47 3.42
C SER A 52 -1.05 14.81 4.13
N PHE A 53 -0.01 15.65 4.16
CA PHE A 53 -0.07 16.97 4.78
C PHE A 53 -1.01 17.94 4.04
N ILE A 54 -0.91 18.00 2.70
CA ILE A 54 -1.79 18.80 1.85
C ILE A 54 -3.24 18.35 2.02
N LEU A 55 -3.49 17.03 2.09
CA LEU A 55 -4.84 16.50 2.30
C LEU A 55 -5.44 16.98 3.62
N LEU A 56 -4.66 16.93 4.72
CA LEU A 56 -5.12 17.39 6.03
C LEU A 56 -5.45 18.88 6.02
N ILE A 57 -4.54 19.73 5.52
CA ILE A 57 -4.76 21.17 5.44
C ILE A 57 -5.97 21.48 4.56
N SER A 58 -6.00 20.92 3.35
CA SER A 58 -7.10 21.16 2.41
C SER A 58 -8.44 20.68 2.97
N SER A 59 -8.48 19.57 3.73
CA SER A 59 -9.71 19.13 4.39
C SER A 59 -10.25 20.13 5.40
N SER A 60 -9.39 20.70 6.25
CA SER A 60 -9.79 21.74 7.21
C SER A 60 -10.24 23.04 6.51
N MET A 61 -9.55 23.44 5.44
CA MET A 61 -9.93 24.64 4.68
C MET A 61 -11.23 24.44 3.90
N PHE A 62 -11.41 23.28 3.27
CA PHE A 62 -12.61 22.99 2.47
C PHE A 62 -13.86 22.76 3.31
N GLU A 63 -13.72 22.33 4.56
CA GLU A 63 -14.81 22.37 5.55
C GLU A 63 -15.31 23.81 5.72
N SER A 64 -14.40 24.76 5.96
CA SER A 64 -14.76 26.18 6.17
C SER A 64 -15.36 26.87 4.94
N LEU A 65 -15.04 26.38 3.73
CA LEU A 65 -15.49 26.95 2.45
C LEU A 65 -16.73 26.23 1.86
N GLY A 66 -17.26 25.20 2.54
CA GLY A 66 -18.43 24.44 2.05
C GLY A 66 -18.15 23.51 0.86
N LEU A 67 -16.89 23.23 0.54
CA LEU A 67 -16.47 22.35 -0.56
C LEU A 67 -16.32 20.87 -0.13
N TYR A 68 -16.99 20.49 0.96
CA TYR A 68 -16.89 19.19 1.62
C TYR A 68 -17.07 17.98 0.69
N LYS A 69 -17.92 18.08 -0.34
CA LYS A 69 -18.20 16.96 -1.28
C LYS A 69 -16.95 16.50 -2.04
N ILE A 70 -16.10 17.44 -2.45
CA ILE A 70 -14.90 17.12 -3.24
C ILE A 70 -13.88 16.40 -2.36
N THR A 71 -13.63 16.94 -1.17
CA THR A 71 -12.65 16.37 -0.23
C THR A 71 -13.11 15.02 0.32
N TYR A 72 -14.42 14.87 0.54
CA TYR A 72 -15.02 13.60 0.93
C TYR A 72 -14.83 12.52 -0.14
N GLY A 73 -15.10 12.86 -1.41
CA GLY A 73 -14.90 11.95 -2.54
C GLY A 73 -13.43 11.54 -2.70
N LEU A 74 -12.52 12.53 -2.67
CA LEU A 74 -11.08 12.29 -2.80
C LEU A 74 -10.54 11.40 -1.67
N SER A 75 -10.92 11.68 -0.42
CA SER A 75 -10.46 10.92 0.75
C SER A 75 -10.96 9.47 0.70
N LYS A 76 -12.21 9.23 0.27
CA LYS A 76 -12.71 7.86 0.06
C LYS A 76 -11.92 7.09 -0.99
N ILE A 77 -11.59 7.74 -2.11
CA ILE A 77 -10.79 7.12 -3.17
C ILE A 77 -9.40 6.78 -2.62
N LEU A 78 -8.76 7.71 -1.91
CA LEU A 78 -7.43 7.51 -1.35
C LEU A 78 -7.40 6.41 -0.28
N ILE A 79 -8.44 6.28 0.55
CA ILE A 79 -8.59 5.14 1.47
C ILE A 79 -8.59 3.84 0.68
N ARG A 80 -9.48 3.71 -0.32
CA ARG A 80 -9.60 2.46 -1.09
C ARG A 80 -8.31 2.11 -1.84
N VAL A 81 -7.68 3.10 -2.47
CA VAL A 81 -6.41 2.91 -3.19
C VAL A 81 -5.30 2.52 -2.21
N SER A 82 -5.20 3.16 -1.05
CA SER A 82 -4.16 2.84 -0.06
C SER A 82 -4.37 1.46 0.56
N GLN A 83 -5.59 1.12 0.96
CA GLN A 83 -5.95 -0.22 1.47
C GLN A 83 -5.57 -1.31 0.47
N PHE A 84 -5.90 -1.08 -0.79
CA PHE A 84 -5.58 -1.97 -1.90
C PHE A 84 -4.07 -2.12 -2.12
N LEU A 85 -3.33 -1.01 -2.22
CA LEU A 85 -1.88 -1.05 -2.44
C LEU A 85 -1.15 -1.73 -1.29
N ILE A 86 -1.53 -1.44 -0.04
CA ILE A 86 -0.92 -2.10 1.13
C ILE A 86 -1.20 -3.61 1.08
N THR A 87 -2.43 -4.03 0.78
CA THR A 87 -2.76 -5.45 0.68
C THR A 87 -1.96 -6.13 -0.44
N PHE A 88 -1.86 -5.49 -1.60
CA PHE A 88 -1.11 -5.99 -2.74
C PHE A 88 0.38 -6.15 -2.43
N PHE A 89 1.01 -5.12 -1.84
CA PHE A 89 2.42 -5.19 -1.46
C PHE A 89 2.68 -6.25 -0.39
N ALA A 90 1.79 -6.39 0.59
CA ALA A 90 1.93 -7.42 1.61
C ALA A 90 1.88 -8.85 1.02
N ILE A 91 1.00 -9.10 0.04
CA ILE A 91 0.96 -10.38 -0.67
C ILE A 91 2.25 -10.59 -1.49
N LEU A 92 2.69 -9.58 -2.23
CA LEU A 92 3.95 -9.65 -2.98
C LEU A 92 5.14 -9.95 -2.08
N TYR A 93 5.20 -9.35 -0.89
CA TYR A 93 6.24 -9.60 0.08
C TYR A 93 6.25 -11.06 0.54
N ILE A 94 5.09 -11.63 0.83
CA ILE A 94 4.98 -13.04 1.22
C ILE A 94 5.42 -13.95 0.06
N VAL A 95 5.00 -13.65 -1.18
CA VAL A 95 5.32 -14.47 -2.36
C VAL A 95 6.82 -14.43 -2.69
N PHE A 96 7.43 -13.25 -2.79
CA PHE A 96 8.86 -13.14 -3.09
C PHE A 96 9.72 -13.74 -2.00
N TYR A 97 9.29 -13.59 -0.75
CA TYR A 97 9.99 -14.20 0.36
C TYR A 97 9.86 -15.73 0.35
N ALA A 98 8.68 -16.29 0.04
CA ALA A 98 8.50 -17.74 -0.08
C ALA A 98 9.28 -18.34 -1.27
N ALA A 99 9.39 -17.62 -2.39
CA ALA A 99 10.07 -18.09 -3.59
C ALA A 99 11.61 -17.98 -3.51
N LEU A 100 12.13 -16.85 -2.99
CA LEU A 100 13.57 -16.52 -3.02
C LEU A 100 14.24 -16.50 -1.65
N GLY A 101 13.48 -16.51 -0.55
CA GLY A 101 13.98 -16.23 0.80
C GLY A 101 14.37 -14.77 1.04
N ASN A 102 14.18 -13.89 0.05
CA ASN A 102 14.58 -12.49 0.11
C ASN A 102 13.44 -11.58 0.61
N ASN A 103 13.77 -10.70 1.55
CA ASN A 103 12.81 -9.80 2.17
C ASN A 103 12.77 -8.45 1.45
N LEU A 104 11.90 -8.36 0.45
CA LEU A 104 11.68 -7.15 -0.35
C LEU A 104 11.26 -5.93 0.51
N MET A 105 10.64 -6.16 1.66
CA MET A 105 10.18 -5.12 2.57
C MET A 105 11.37 -4.48 3.31
N ARG A 106 12.29 -5.32 3.78
CA ARG A 106 13.54 -4.93 4.43
C ARG A 106 14.49 -4.24 3.46
N ASP A 107 14.64 -4.78 2.26
CA ASP A 107 15.52 -4.22 1.23
C ASP A 107 15.07 -2.80 0.80
N ASN A 108 13.77 -2.54 0.89
CA ASN A 108 13.19 -1.22 0.61
C ASN A 108 13.00 -0.35 1.86
N GLY A 109 13.46 -0.81 3.03
CA GLY A 109 13.44 -0.06 4.29
C GLY A 109 12.04 0.28 4.81
N TYR A 110 11.01 -0.50 4.45
CA TYR A 110 9.61 -0.27 4.84
C TYR A 110 8.97 1.05 4.35
N LEU A 111 9.71 1.86 3.58
CA LEU A 111 9.35 3.25 3.28
C LEU A 111 8.06 3.38 2.46
N LEU A 112 7.86 2.48 1.49
CA LEU A 112 6.69 2.51 0.62
C LEU A 112 5.40 2.18 1.38
N MET A 113 5.47 1.24 2.32
CA MET A 113 4.32 0.90 3.15
C MET A 113 4.04 1.98 4.18
N PHE A 114 5.09 2.59 4.73
CA PHE A 114 4.95 3.74 5.62
C PHE A 114 4.27 4.92 4.93
N SER A 115 4.65 5.26 3.70
CA SER A 115 4.02 6.35 2.96
C SER A 115 2.54 6.07 2.67
N LEU A 116 2.19 4.83 2.30
CA LEU A 116 0.80 4.42 2.09
C LEU A 116 -0.03 4.45 3.39
N ALA A 117 0.57 4.03 4.50
CA ALA A 117 -0.08 4.10 5.81
C ALA A 117 -0.36 5.55 6.24
N LEU A 118 0.56 6.48 5.95
CA LEU A 118 0.35 7.92 6.18
C LEU A 118 -0.79 8.47 5.32
N ILE A 119 -0.86 8.14 4.04
CA ILE A 119 -1.95 8.57 3.16
C ILE A 119 -3.29 8.01 3.67
N LEU A 120 -3.32 6.73 4.05
CA LEU A 120 -4.52 6.09 4.60
C LEU A 120 -5.00 6.78 5.88
N GLY A 121 -4.09 7.04 6.82
CA GLY A 121 -4.36 7.72 8.08
C GLY A 121 -4.86 9.15 7.88
N ALA A 122 -4.18 9.93 7.03
CA ALA A 122 -4.59 11.28 6.67
C ALA A 122 -5.97 11.31 6.01
N SER A 123 -6.26 10.35 5.13
CA SER A 123 -7.56 10.26 4.45
C SER A 123 -8.69 9.87 5.41
N CYS A 124 -8.43 8.95 6.33
CA CYS A 124 -9.38 8.61 7.39
C CYS A 124 -9.65 9.81 8.31
N TRP A 125 -8.60 10.58 8.64
CA TRP A 125 -8.73 11.78 9.47
C TRP A 125 -9.50 12.89 8.75
N ALA A 126 -9.17 13.15 7.49
CA ALA A 126 -9.90 14.10 6.64
C ALA A 126 -11.39 13.75 6.54
N LEU A 127 -11.72 12.46 6.39
CA LEU A 127 -13.12 12.03 6.44
C LEU A 127 -13.76 12.23 7.80
N ARG A 128 -13.02 12.07 8.90
CA ARG A 128 -13.56 12.27 10.24
C ARG A 128 -13.82 13.75 10.57
N ILE A 129 -13.04 14.66 9.99
CA ILE A 129 -13.31 16.11 10.05
C ILE A 129 -14.64 16.42 9.36
N ILE A 130 -14.89 15.82 8.19
CA ILE A 130 -16.08 16.08 7.38
C ILE A 130 -17.33 15.31 7.88
N ASP A 131 -17.13 14.08 8.35
CA ASP A 131 -18.13 13.13 8.83
C ASP A 131 -17.62 12.51 10.13
N PHE A 132 -18.01 13.11 11.25
CA PHE A 132 -17.53 12.74 12.59
C PHE A 132 -17.75 11.26 12.96
N ASN A 133 -18.77 10.63 12.36
CA ASN A 133 -19.13 9.22 12.59
C ASN A 133 -18.46 8.25 11.61
N HIS A 134 -17.57 8.71 10.74
CA HIS A 134 -16.89 7.84 9.79
C HIS A 134 -16.11 6.71 10.52
N PRO A 135 -16.34 5.42 10.18
CA PRO A 135 -15.81 4.28 10.91
C PRO A 135 -14.32 3.99 10.58
N THR A 136 -13.46 4.96 10.87
CA THR A 136 -11.99 4.91 10.66
C THR A 136 -11.34 3.61 11.14
N ARG A 137 -11.79 3.08 12.28
CA ARG A 137 -11.31 1.81 12.84
C ARG A 137 -11.49 0.64 11.86
N ASN A 138 -12.61 0.57 11.16
CA ASN A 138 -12.91 -0.52 10.23
C ASN A 138 -12.07 -0.42 8.96
N ASP A 139 -11.65 0.79 8.58
CA ASP A 139 -10.83 1.01 7.40
C ASP A 139 -9.33 0.81 7.66
N VAL A 140 -8.86 1.05 8.89
CA VAL A 140 -7.43 0.95 9.23
C VAL A 140 -7.04 -0.40 9.84
N LEU A 141 -7.89 -1.00 10.69
CA LEU A 141 -7.53 -2.24 11.40
C LEU A 141 -7.20 -3.43 10.49
N PRO A 142 -8.00 -3.76 9.46
CA PRO A 142 -7.73 -4.93 8.63
C PRO A 142 -6.39 -4.82 7.91
N VAL A 143 -6.07 -3.63 7.42
CA VAL A 143 -4.86 -3.35 6.65
C VAL A 143 -3.63 -3.29 7.54
N SER A 144 -3.75 -2.69 8.73
CA SER A 144 -2.66 -2.68 9.72
C SER A 144 -2.37 -4.07 10.30
N ALA A 145 -3.40 -4.88 10.55
CA ALA A 145 -3.23 -6.27 10.98
C ALA A 145 -2.54 -7.11 9.91
N LEU A 146 -2.95 -6.97 8.64
CA LEU A 146 -2.35 -7.70 7.53
C LEU A 146 -0.89 -7.27 7.29
N PHE A 147 -0.60 -5.97 7.39
CA PHE A 147 0.77 -5.44 7.35
C PHE A 147 1.63 -6.00 8.48
N LEU A 148 1.12 -6.00 9.71
CA LEU A 148 1.84 -6.53 10.87
C LEU A 148 2.09 -8.03 10.74
N MET A 149 1.10 -8.79 10.27
CA MET A 149 1.25 -10.23 9.97
C MET A 149 2.32 -10.48 8.91
N ALA A 150 2.34 -9.68 7.83
CA ALA A 150 3.36 -9.80 6.79
C ALA A 150 4.77 -9.53 7.33
N ILE A 151 4.94 -8.52 8.19
CA ILE A 151 6.23 -8.24 8.85
C ILE A 151 6.63 -9.39 9.77
N LEU A 152 5.74 -9.84 10.64
CA LEU A 152 6.05 -10.91 11.60
C LEU A 152 6.45 -12.22 10.91
N LEU A 153 5.72 -12.59 9.86
CA LEU A 153 5.97 -13.81 9.11
C LEU A 153 7.34 -13.77 8.42
N VAL A 154 7.64 -12.65 7.76
CA VAL A 154 8.86 -12.50 6.94
C VAL A 154 10.10 -12.23 7.78
N GLU A 155 10.02 -11.41 8.84
CA GLU A 155 11.21 -11.06 9.66
C GLU A 155 11.50 -12.04 10.79
N PHE A 156 10.49 -12.68 11.38
CA PHE A 156 10.67 -13.40 12.65
C PHE A 156 10.35 -14.88 12.59
N VAL A 157 9.39 -15.34 11.79
CA VAL A 157 8.95 -16.74 11.85
C VAL A 157 9.77 -17.64 10.94
N TRP A 158 10.05 -17.20 9.72
CA TRP A 158 10.62 -18.08 8.70
C TRP A 158 12.17 -18.13 8.63
N PRO A 159 12.94 -17.11 9.05
CA PRO A 159 14.40 -17.25 9.17
C PRO A 159 14.81 -18.36 10.15
N TYR A 160 13.93 -18.75 11.09
CA TYR A 160 14.17 -19.82 12.05
C TYR A 160 13.99 -21.24 11.49
N TYR A 161 13.32 -21.41 10.34
CA TYR A 161 13.09 -22.74 9.74
C TYR A 161 14.09 -23.10 8.63
N ASN A 162 14.96 -22.18 8.24
CA ASN A 162 16.00 -22.37 7.21
C ASN A 162 17.42 -22.56 7.80
N PHE A 163 17.51 -22.93 9.08
CA PHE A 163 18.76 -23.38 9.73
C PHE A 163 18.71 -24.89 10.00
#